data_AF-A0A5M7BB76-F1
#
_entry.id   AF-A0A5M7BB76-F1
#
_cell.length_a   1.000
_cell.length_b   1.000
_cell.length_c   1.000
_cell.angle_alpha   90.00
_cell.angle_beta   90.00
_cell.angle_gamma   90.00
#
_symmetry.space_group_name_H-M   'P 1'
#
loop_
_entity.id
_entity.type
_entity.pdbx_description
1 polymer ?
#
loop_
_entity_poly.entity_id
_entity_poly.type
_entity_poly.pdbx_seq_one_letter_code
_entity_poly.pdbx_strand_id
1 'polypeptide(L)'
;MNDPIPPERTVAAAAPDVGRSSFHPVTGAALIEAGTSFGNRTFHIQPDQLPKVLAGLDEVRAAYVAAQDRVTLLAQVVPPFADEVTVNAVSRIRERARGGEGSLYDTAEGLLNWVDNFKEAVRAAIADHQRIDEENKAG
;
A
#
# COMPACT_ATOMS: atom_id res chain seq x y z
N MET A 1 -8.90 44.29 -9.18
CA MET A 1 -9.95 43.29 -8.90
C MET A 1 -9.48 42.03 -9.60
N ASN A 2 -8.73 41.17 -8.88
CA ASN A 2 -8.19 39.93 -9.45
C ASN A 2 -9.08 38.80 -8.95
N ASP A 3 -9.83 38.19 -9.87
CA ASP A 3 -10.56 36.95 -9.61
C ASP A 3 -9.56 35.82 -9.32
N PRO A 4 -9.82 34.99 -8.29
CA PRO A 4 -9.00 33.81 -8.04
C PRO A 4 -9.28 32.74 -9.10
N ILE A 5 -8.20 32.20 -9.66
CA ILE A 5 -8.21 31.04 -10.55
C ILE A 5 -8.81 29.84 -9.79
N PRO A 6 -9.86 29.17 -10.31
CA PRO A 6 -10.42 28.00 -9.67
C PRO A 6 -9.44 26.81 -9.75
N PRO A 7 -9.35 25.95 -8.71
CA PRO A 7 -8.53 24.75 -8.78
C PRO A 7 -9.11 23.80 -9.83
N GLU A 8 -8.30 23.46 -10.83
CA GLU A 8 -8.66 22.44 -11.81
C GLU A 8 -8.87 21.08 -11.11
N ARG A 9 -9.97 20.45 -11.51
CA ARG A 9 -10.44 19.13 -11.10
C ARG A 9 -9.33 18.08 -11.21
N THR A 10 -9.12 17.30 -10.15
CA THR A 10 -8.73 15.89 -10.35
C THR A 10 -9.98 15.04 -10.21
N VAL A 11 -10.32 14.45 -11.36
CA VAL A 11 -11.49 13.67 -11.65
C VAL A 11 -11.48 12.37 -10.83
N ALA A 12 -12.69 11.98 -10.43
CA ALA A 12 -13.15 10.70 -9.93
C ALA A 12 -12.15 9.53 -9.96
N ALA A 13 -12.13 8.79 -8.85
CA ALA A 13 -11.73 7.39 -8.78
C ALA A 13 -12.15 6.65 -10.05
N ALA A 14 -11.19 6.34 -10.91
CA ALA A 14 -11.40 5.45 -12.03
C ALA A 14 -11.58 4.04 -11.44
N ALA A 15 -12.79 3.51 -11.58
CA ALA A 15 -13.05 2.09 -11.42
C ALA A 15 -12.07 1.29 -12.30
N PRO A 16 -11.60 0.11 -11.87
CA PRO A 16 -10.78 -0.74 -12.73
C PRO A 16 -11.60 -1.14 -13.96
N ASP A 17 -11.14 -0.70 -15.12
CA ASP A 17 -11.69 -1.02 -16.44
C ASP A 17 -11.52 -2.53 -16.71
N VAL A 18 -12.63 -3.25 -16.64
CA VAL A 18 -12.76 -4.67 -16.95
C VAL A 18 -12.70 -4.83 -18.47
N GLY A 19 -11.50 -4.96 -19.04
CA GLY A 19 -11.40 -5.17 -20.49
C GLY A 19 -10.02 -5.25 -21.15
N ARG A 20 -8.91 -5.03 -20.44
CA ARG A 20 -7.55 -5.26 -20.97
C ARG A 20 -6.94 -6.47 -20.29
N SER A 21 -6.46 -7.43 -21.07
CA SER A 21 -5.67 -8.57 -20.58
C SER A 21 -4.70 -8.11 -19.49
N SER A 22 -4.84 -8.65 -18.27
CA SER A 22 -3.94 -8.44 -17.13
C SER A 22 -2.50 -8.93 -17.40
N PHE A 23 -2.23 -9.41 -18.61
CA PHE A 23 -0.95 -9.92 -19.07
C PHE A 23 -0.49 -9.21 -20.35
N HIS A 24 0.82 -8.96 -20.40
CA HIS A 24 1.49 -8.39 -21.56
C HIS A 24 1.51 -9.41 -22.71
N PRO A 25 1.01 -9.07 -23.91
CA PRO A 25 0.71 -10.05 -24.97
C PRO A 25 1.94 -10.71 -25.60
N VAL A 26 3.12 -10.07 -25.48
CA VAL A 26 4.38 -10.59 -26.07
C VAL A 26 5.20 -11.38 -25.05
N THR A 27 5.17 -10.96 -23.79
CA THR A 27 6.05 -11.51 -22.75
C THR A 27 5.34 -12.43 -21.78
N GLY A 28 4.00 -12.44 -21.78
CA GLY A 28 3.21 -13.20 -20.81
C GLY A 28 3.33 -12.67 -19.37
N ALA A 29 3.93 -11.49 -19.16
CA ALA A 29 4.10 -10.92 -17.83
C ALA A 29 2.78 -10.35 -17.31
N ALA A 30 2.44 -10.63 -16.05
CA ALA A 30 1.34 -9.97 -15.37
C ALA A 30 1.64 -8.48 -15.22
N LEU A 31 0.63 -7.66 -15.52
CA LEU A 31 0.65 -6.21 -15.39
C LEU A 31 -0.09 -5.84 -14.11
N ILE A 32 0.66 -5.52 -13.06
CA ILE A 32 0.09 -5.19 -11.75
C ILE A 32 0.26 -3.71 -11.51
N GLU A 33 -0.84 -2.96 -11.49
CA GLU A 33 -0.83 -1.58 -11.05
C GLU A 33 -0.88 -1.51 -9.53
N ALA A 34 0.13 -0.89 -8.93
CA ALA A 34 0.13 -0.60 -7.51
C ALA A 34 0.60 0.84 -7.27
N GLY A 35 -0.17 1.58 -6.48
CA GLY A 35 0.04 3.00 -6.25
C GLY A 35 -0.15 3.40 -4.82
N THR A 36 0.68 4.32 -4.36
CA THR A 36 0.55 4.97 -3.05
C THR A 36 0.02 6.39 -3.24
N SER A 37 -0.23 7.12 -2.16
CA SER A 37 -0.49 8.57 -2.21
C SER A 37 0.64 9.38 -2.90
N PHE A 38 1.82 8.79 -3.12
CA PHE A 38 2.94 9.39 -3.84
C PHE A 38 3.01 9.02 -5.34
N GLY A 39 2.04 8.25 -5.85
CA GLY A 39 1.91 7.93 -7.27
C GLY A 39 1.72 6.44 -7.57
N ASN A 40 1.34 6.16 -8.81
CA ASN A 40 1.07 4.82 -9.33
C ASN A 40 2.26 4.26 -10.12
N ARG A 41 2.51 2.96 -10.01
CA ARG A 41 3.49 2.23 -10.81
C ARG A 41 2.90 0.93 -11.33
N THR A 42 3.26 0.57 -12.56
CA THR A 42 2.91 -0.72 -13.16
C THR A 42 4.10 -1.66 -13.08
N PHE A 43 3.90 -2.79 -12.42
CA PHE A 43 4.88 -3.86 -12.26
C PHE A 43 4.64 -4.92 -13.35
N HIS A 44 5.74 -5.35 -13.97
CA HIS A 44 5.73 -6.43 -14.95
C HIS A 44 6.33 -7.66 -14.27
N ILE A 45 5.49 -8.65 -13.95
CA ILE A 45 5.89 -9.81 -13.15
C ILE A 45 5.69 -11.07 -13.97
N GLN A 46 6.74 -11.87 -14.11
CA GLN A 46 6.62 -13.14 -14.83
C GLN A 46 5.75 -14.13 -14.03
N PRO A 47 4.94 -14.98 -14.68
CA PRO A 47 4.00 -15.84 -13.95
C PRO A 47 4.67 -16.78 -12.94
N ASP A 48 5.85 -17.30 -13.25
CA ASP A 48 6.67 -18.13 -12.36
C ASP A 48 7.18 -17.37 -11.12
N GLN A 49 7.26 -16.05 -11.20
CA GLN A 49 7.68 -15.18 -10.11
C GLN A 49 6.52 -14.75 -9.19
N LEU A 50 5.27 -14.85 -9.64
CA LEU A 50 4.10 -14.43 -8.86
C LEU A 50 4.02 -15.06 -7.47
N PRO A 51 4.25 -16.38 -7.27
CA PRO A 51 4.24 -16.98 -5.93
C PRO A 51 5.35 -16.43 -5.03
N LYS A 52 6.53 -16.14 -5.59
CA LYS A 52 7.66 -15.58 -4.85
C LYS A 52 7.39 -14.13 -4.44
N VAL A 53 6.78 -13.35 -5.33
CA VAL A 53 6.34 -11.98 -5.02
C VAL A 53 5.29 -11.99 -3.90
N LEU A 54 4.32 -12.90 -3.96
CA LEU A 54 3.32 -13.03 -2.91
C LEU A 54 3.94 -13.31 -1.53
N ALA A 55 4.89 -14.25 -1.46
CA ALA A 55 5.62 -14.56 -0.22
C ALA A 55 6.43 -13.35 0.30
N GLY A 56 7.11 -12.62 -0.59
CA GLY A 56 7.82 -11.40 -0.20
C GLY A 56 6.89 -10.31 0.33
N LEU A 57 5.69 -10.17 -0.24
CA LEU A 57 4.68 -9.23 0.25
C LEU A 57 4.13 -9.63 1.63
N ASP A 58 4.02 -10.93 1.93
CA ASP A 58 3.66 -11.41 3.27
C ASP A 58 4.72 -11.01 4.32
N GLU A 59 6.00 -11.14 3.99
CA GLU A 59 7.10 -10.71 4.86
C GLU A 59 7.08 -9.18 5.10
N VAL A 60 6.90 -8.40 4.02
CA VAL A 60 6.79 -6.94 4.11
C VAL A 60 5.59 -6.52 4.96
N ARG A 61 4.44 -7.18 4.79
CA ARG A 61 3.26 -6.94 5.61
C ARG A 61 3.55 -7.19 7.09
N ALA A 62 4.18 -8.33 7.42
CA ALA A 62 4.53 -8.65 8.79
C ALA A 62 5.45 -7.59 9.42
N ALA A 63 6.41 -7.06 8.66
CA ALA A 63 7.27 -5.98 9.11
C ALA A 63 6.49 -4.68 9.43
N TYR A 64 5.51 -4.32 8.60
CA TYR A 64 4.68 -3.14 8.86
C TYR A 64 3.70 -3.32 10.03
N VAL A 65 3.18 -4.53 10.26
CA VAL A 65 2.41 -4.85 11.48
C VAL A 65 3.28 -4.64 12.72
N ALA A 66 4.51 -5.18 12.72
CA ALA A 66 5.44 -4.99 13.83
C ALA A 66 5.83 -3.51 14.02
N ALA A 67 5.90 -2.72 12.95
CA ALA A 67 6.11 -1.28 13.04
C ALA A 67 4.92 -0.57 13.69
N GLN A 68 3.69 -0.92 13.31
CA GLN A 68 2.47 -0.37 13.91
C GLN A 68 2.37 -0.66 15.42
N ASP A 69 2.76 -1.88 15.84
CA ASP A 69 2.82 -2.25 17.26
C ASP A 69 3.82 -1.39 18.04
N ARG A 70 5.03 -1.19 17.48
CA ARG A 70 6.06 -0.33 18.10
C ARG A 70 5.61 1.12 18.21
N VAL A 71 4.93 1.63 17.19
CA VAL A 71 4.37 2.99 17.21
C VAL A 71 3.29 3.11 18.28
N THR A 72 2.46 2.08 18.44
CA THR A 72 1.44 2.03 19.50
C THR A 72 2.08 2.06 20.88
N LEU A 73 3.19 1.34 21.10
CA LEU A 73 3.96 1.39 22.35
C LEU A 73 4.57 2.78 22.57
N LEU A 74 5.13 3.40 21.53
CA LEU A 74 5.71 4.74 21.61
C LEU A 74 4.66 5.79 22.02
N ALA A 75 3.43 5.67 21.54
CA ALA A 75 2.32 6.54 21.92
C ALA A 75 1.89 6.40 23.40
N GLN A 76 2.31 5.33 24.08
CA GLN A 76 1.99 5.07 25.49
C GLN A 76 3.08 5.52 26.47
N VAL A 77 4.22 6.02 25.98
CA VAL A 77 5.34 6.47 26.85
C VAL A 77 4.85 7.55 27.82
N VAL A 78 5.11 7.36 29.12
CA VAL A 78 4.75 8.31 30.19
C VAL A 78 5.97 9.18 30.52
N PRO A 79 5.78 10.50 30.73
CA PRO A 79 6.89 11.36 31.12
C PRO A 79 7.47 10.92 32.48
N PRO A 80 8.81 10.80 32.59
CA PRO A 80 9.47 10.40 33.84
C PRO A 80 9.39 11.47 34.93
N PHE A 81 9.18 12.73 34.54
CA PHE A 81 9.10 13.88 35.42
C PHE A 81 7.91 14.75 35.02
N ALA A 82 7.32 15.45 35.99
CA ALA A 82 6.18 16.34 35.79
C ALA A 82 6.58 17.77 35.39
N ASP A 83 7.87 18.03 35.14
CA ASP A 83 8.30 19.33 34.65
C ASP A 83 7.77 19.58 33.22
N GLU A 84 7.50 20.85 32.94
CA GLU A 84 6.86 21.29 31.71
C GLU A 84 7.62 20.85 30.46
N VAL A 85 8.96 20.85 30.51
CA VAL A 85 9.80 20.48 29.35
C VAL A 85 9.66 19.00 29.05
N THR A 86 9.74 18.13 30.06
CA THR A 86 9.59 16.69 29.92
C THR A 86 8.19 16.31 29.44
N VAL A 87 7.15 16.91 30.02
CA VAL A 87 5.75 16.66 29.61
C VAL A 87 5.53 17.07 28.15
N ASN A 88 6.00 18.25 27.75
CA ASN A 88 5.87 18.73 26.37
C ASN A 88 6.65 17.86 25.37
N ALA A 89 7.86 17.42 25.73
CA ALA A 89 8.66 16.53 24.88
C ALA A 89 7.94 15.19 24.64
N VAL A 90 7.40 14.59 25.70
CA VAL A 90 6.65 13.33 25.57
C VAL A 90 5.33 13.52 24.82
N SER A 91 4.62 14.64 25.01
CA SER A 91 3.42 14.94 24.23
C SER A 91 3.69 14.95 22.73
N ARG A 92 4.78 15.62 22.29
CA ARG A 92 5.17 15.66 20.87
C ARG A 92 5.54 14.27 20.32
N ILE A 93 6.18 13.42 21.13
CA ILE A 93 6.49 12.04 20.74
C ILE A 93 5.20 11.25 20.53
N ARG A 94 4.23 11.37 21.44
CA ARG A 94 2.91 10.71 21.31
C ARG A 94 2.16 11.21 20.09
N GLU A 95 2.17 12.51 19.83
CA GLU A 95 1.55 13.10 18.65
C GLU A 95 2.18 12.60 17.34
N ARG A 96 3.52 12.54 17.27
CA ARG A 96 4.19 11.97 16.09
C ARG A 96 3.94 10.48 15.92
N ALA A 97 3.76 9.75 17.02
CA ALA A 97 3.44 8.34 16.98
C ALA A 97 2.01 8.10 16.46
N ARG A 98 1.00 8.77 17.04
CA ARG A 98 -0.43 8.44 16.81
C ARG A 98 -1.40 9.64 16.84
N GLY A 99 -0.88 10.87 16.75
CA GLY A 99 -1.65 12.11 16.99
C GLY A 99 -2.51 12.61 15.83
N GLY A 100 -2.51 11.95 14.68
CA GLY A 100 -3.34 12.32 13.52
C GLY A 100 -2.68 12.07 12.17
N GLU A 101 -3.23 12.68 11.13
CA GLU A 101 -2.82 12.52 9.73
C GLU A 101 -1.31 12.75 9.55
N GLY A 102 -0.65 11.79 8.89
CA GLY A 102 0.81 11.81 8.69
C GLY A 102 1.63 11.39 9.92
N SER A 103 0.98 10.86 10.96
CA SER A 103 1.67 10.16 12.05
C SER A 103 2.35 8.87 11.54
N LEU A 104 3.25 8.33 12.37
CA LEU A 104 3.89 7.05 12.07
C LEU A 104 2.86 5.91 11.97
N TYR A 105 1.79 5.97 12.75
CA TYR A 105 0.72 4.98 12.74
C TYR A 105 -0.04 5.01 11.41
N ASP A 106 -0.50 6.19 11.00
CA ASP A 106 -1.26 6.37 9.76
C ASP A 106 -0.42 6.00 8.52
N THR A 107 0.88 6.33 8.57
CA THR A 107 1.82 5.94 7.50
C THR A 107 1.96 4.43 7.41
N ALA A 108 2.12 3.75 8.54
CA ALA A 108 2.21 2.28 8.56
C ALA A 108 0.89 1.63 8.11
N GLU A 109 -0.25 2.17 8.51
CA GLU A 109 -1.57 1.71 8.07
C GLU A 109 -1.77 1.88 6.56
N GLY A 110 -1.41 3.04 6.00
CA GLY A 110 -1.45 3.29 4.56
C GLY A 110 -0.57 2.31 3.77
N LEU A 111 0.61 1.99 4.29
CA LEU A 111 1.51 1.02 3.67
C LEU A 111 1.00 -0.43 3.81
N LEU A 112 0.37 -0.79 4.93
CA LEU A 112 -0.28 -2.09 5.09
C LEU A 112 -1.41 -2.28 4.08
N ASN A 113 -2.28 -1.28 3.93
CA ASN A 113 -3.36 -1.30 2.95
C ASN A 113 -2.82 -1.42 1.52
N TRP A 114 -1.74 -0.72 1.22
CA TRP A 114 -1.06 -0.84 -0.07
C TRP A 114 -0.54 -2.26 -0.33
N VAL A 115 0.13 -2.87 0.65
CA VAL A 115 0.64 -4.25 0.53
C VAL A 115 -0.51 -5.23 0.34
N ASP A 116 -1.59 -5.09 1.11
CA ASP A 116 -2.76 -5.98 1.01
C ASP A 116 -3.43 -5.87 -0.38
N ASN A 117 -3.59 -4.66 -0.92
CA ASN A 117 -4.08 -4.46 -2.28
C ASN A 117 -3.16 -5.08 -3.35
N PHE A 118 -1.84 -4.94 -3.19
CA PHE A 118 -0.87 -5.56 -4.09
C PHE A 118 -1.01 -7.09 -4.07
N LYS A 119 -1.11 -7.68 -2.88
CA LYS A 119 -1.26 -9.13 -2.71
C LYS A 119 -2.51 -9.65 -3.40
N GLU A 120 -3.64 -8.96 -3.28
CA GLU A 120 -4.88 -9.34 -3.97
C GLU A 120 -4.72 -9.28 -5.49
N ALA A 121 -4.04 -8.25 -6.03
CA ALA A 121 -3.75 -8.17 -7.46
C ALA A 121 -2.83 -9.31 -7.94
N VAL A 122 -1.83 -9.70 -7.15
CA VAL A 122 -0.96 -10.86 -7.45
C VAL A 122 -1.76 -12.16 -7.43
N ARG A 123 -2.65 -12.34 -6.45
CA ARG A 123 -3.53 -13.52 -6.35
C ARG A 123 -4.47 -13.62 -7.55
N ALA A 124 -5.06 -12.51 -7.96
CA ALA A 124 -5.89 -12.45 -9.16
C ALA A 124 -5.08 -12.82 -10.41
N ALA A 125 -3.86 -12.30 -10.57
CA ALA A 125 -2.98 -12.66 -11.68
C ALA A 125 -2.64 -14.16 -11.69
N ILE A 126 -2.35 -14.77 -10.53
CA ILE A 126 -2.09 -16.22 -10.44
C ILE A 126 -3.32 -17.02 -10.91
N ALA A 127 -4.51 -16.66 -10.43
CA ALA A 127 -5.75 -17.34 -10.80
C ALA A 127 -6.05 -17.21 -12.31
N ASP A 128 -5.88 -16.01 -12.87
CA ASP A 128 -6.07 -15.77 -14.30
C ASP A 128 -5.08 -16.56 -15.16
N HIS A 129 -3.81 -16.64 -14.74
CA HIS A 129 -2.82 -17.44 -15.46
C HIS A 129 -3.18 -18.92 -15.48
N GLN A 130 -3.61 -19.47 -14.34
CA GLN A 130 -4.05 -20.87 -14.25
C GLN A 130 -5.25 -21.16 -15.16
N ARG A 131 -6.25 -20.26 -15.18
CA ARG A 131 -7.41 -20.38 -16.07
C ARG A 131 -7.01 -20.40 -17.54
N ILE A 132 -6.12 -19.50 -17.96
CA ILE A 132 -5.62 -19.43 -19.35
C ILE A 132 -4.86 -20.71 -19.72
N ASP A 133 -4.02 -21.22 -18.81
CA ASP A 133 -3.30 -22.47 -19.03
C ASP A 133 -4.23 -23.69 -19.17
N GLU A 134 -5.34 -23.73 -18.43
CA GLU A 134 -6.37 -24.76 -18.54
C GLU A 134 -7.15 -24.68 -19.86
N GLU A 135 -7.57 -23.47 -20.25
CA GLU A 135 -8.25 -23.21 -21.53
C GLU A 135 -7.37 -23.62 -22.72
N ASN A 136 -6.08 -23.32 -22.67
CA ASN A 136 -5.12 -23.68 -23.72
C ASN A 136 -4.80 -25.19 -23.79
N LYS A 137 -5.01 -25.95 -22.71
CA LYS A 137 -4.82 -27.41 -22.69
C LYS A 137 -6.05 -28.18 -23.17
N ALA A 138 -7.22 -27.56 -23.13
CA ALA A 138 -8.50 -28.19 -23.47
C ALA A 138 -8.91 -27.98 -24.95
N GLY A 139 -8.27 -27.07 -25.67
CA GLY A 139 -8.44 -26.84 -27.12
C GLY A 139 -7.41 -27.57 -27.97
#